data_AF-A0AB38APE6-F1
#
_entry.id   AF-A0AB38APE6-F1
#
_cell.length_a   1.000
_cell.length_b   1.000
_cell.length_c   1.000
_cell.angle_alpha   90.00
_cell.angle_beta   90.00
_cell.angle_gamma   90.00
#
_symmetry.space_group_name_H-M   'P 1'
#
loop_
_entity.id
_entity.type
_entity.pdbx_description
1 polymer ?
#
loop_
_entity_poly.entity_id
_entity_poly.type
_entity_poly.pdbx_seq_one_letter_code
_entity_poly.pdbx_strand_id
1 'polypeptide(L)' 'MIQNLRDPYTPYAGALKMRQALGGRARLVTVGHGGHGSYLGNGNACGDRAVTAFLTTGRRPQQDAYCAD' A
#
# COMPACT_ATOMS: atom_id res chain seq x y z
N MET A 1 -4.82 -1.59 -1.63
CA MET A 1 -3.64 -1.29 -2.45
C MET A 1 -2.49 -1.02 -1.51
N ILE A 2 -1.27 -1.32 -1.94
CA ILE A 2 -0.05 -1.01 -1.21
C ILE A 2 0.89 -0.29 -2.17
N GLN A 3 1.55 0.77 -1.72
CA GLN A 3 2.53 1.48 -2.54
C GLN A 3 3.67 2.05 -1.70
N ASN A 4 4.90 1.87 -2.16
CA ASN A 4 6.07 2.52 -1.63
C ASN A 4 6.08 4.01 -2.00
N LEU A 5 6.49 4.88 -1.08
CA LEU A 5 6.63 6.31 -1.34
C LEU A 5 7.62 6.60 -2.48
N ARG A 6 8.64 5.75 -2.64
CA ARG A 6 9.77 5.96 -3.56
C ARG A 6 9.91 4.79 -4.56
N ASP A 7 8.80 4.35 -5.13
CA ASP A 7 8.77 3.38 -6.23
C ASP A 7 9.18 4.05 -7.57
N PRO A 8 10.24 3.57 -8.25
CA PRO A 8 10.70 4.16 -9.51
C PRO A 8 9.88 3.73 -10.75
N TYR A 9 9.19 2.59 -10.71
CA TYR A 9 8.47 2.03 -11.87
C TYR A 9 6.98 2.36 -11.83
N THR A 10 6.39 2.38 -10.63
CA THR A 10 5.00 2.80 -10.41
C THR A 10 4.92 3.93 -9.39
N PRO A 11 5.22 5.19 -9.78
CA PRO A 11 5.34 6.28 -8.83
C PRO A 11 4.12 6.48 -7.92
N TYR A 12 4.35 6.92 -6.69
CA TYR A 12 3.32 7.12 -5.66
C TYR A 12 2.12 7.96 -6.12
N ALA A 13 2.37 8.99 -6.94
CA ALA A 13 1.31 9.82 -7.53
C ALA A 13 0.29 9.00 -8.36
N GLY A 14 0.73 7.92 -9.02
CA GLY A 14 -0.16 6.99 -9.72
C GLY A 14 -1.05 6.21 -8.75
N ALA A 15 -0.52 5.78 -7.61
CA ALA A 15 -1.31 5.11 -6.57
C ALA A 15 -2.35 6.05 -5.95
N LEU A 16 -2.04 7.34 -5.79
CA LEU A 16 -3.01 8.35 -5.34
C LEU A 16 -4.15 8.53 -6.36
N LYS A 17 -3.84 8.59 -7.65
CA LYS A 17 -4.87 8.65 -8.72
C LYS A 17 -5.75 7.40 -8.72
N MET A 18 -5.16 6.22 -8.57
CA MET A 18 -5.92 4.96 -8.46
C MET A 18 -6.77 4.91 -7.19
N ARG A 19 -6.24 5.39 -6.06
CA ARG A 19 -7.00 5.55 -4.81
C ARG A 19 -8.23 6.42 -5.06
N GLN A 20 -8.08 7.56 -5.69
CA GLN A 20 -9.19 8.46 -6.01
C GLN A 20 -10.22 7.78 -6.94
N ALA A 21 -9.76 7.17 -8.03
CA ALA A 21 -10.65 6.52 -9.01
C ALA A 21 -11.48 5.37 -8.42
N LEU A 22 -10.93 4.63 -7.45
CA LEU A 22 -11.64 3.53 -6.79
C LEU A 22 -12.61 3.99 -5.68
N GLY A 23 -12.49 5.23 -5.19
CA GLY A 23 -13.43 5.82 -4.23
C GLY A 23 -13.57 5.02 -2.93
N GLY A 24 -14.76 4.95 -2.32
CA GLY A 24 -14.96 4.20 -1.07
C GLY A 24 -14.62 2.70 -1.12
N ARG A 25 -14.46 2.14 -2.31
CA ARG A 25 -14.20 0.71 -2.53
C ARG A 25 -12.75 0.30 -2.32
N ALA A 26 -11.81 1.22 -2.11
CA ALA A 26 -10.41 0.88 -1.89
C ALA A 26 -9.81 1.62 -0.70
N ARG A 27 -8.64 1.15 -0.29
CA ARG A 27 -7.76 1.76 0.71
C ARG A 27 -6.33 1.67 0.24
N LEU A 28 -5.54 2.70 0.52
CA LEU A 28 -4.12 2.77 0.22
C LEU A 28 -3.32 2.61 1.50
N VAL A 29 -2.46 1.58 1.53
CA VAL A 29 -1.38 1.47 2.50
C VAL A 29 -0.14 2.05 1.84
N THR A 30 0.29 3.21 2.33
CA THR A 30 1.52 3.85 1.89
C THR A 30 2.67 3.33 2.75
N VAL A 31 3.71 2.81 2.11
CA VAL A 31 4.89 2.29 2.78
C VAL A 31 6.01 3.30 2.63
N GLY A 32 6.61 3.65 3.75
CA GLY A 32 7.62 4.66 3.87
C GLY A 32 8.95 4.34 3.21
N HIS A 33 9.02 3.33 2.31
CA HIS A 33 10.22 2.68 1.75
C HIS A 33 10.45 3.04 0.26
N GLY A 34 11.56 2.56 -0.30
CA GLY A 34 11.90 2.66 -1.73
C GLY A 34 11.85 1.33 -2.49
N GLY A 35 11.87 1.40 -3.82
CA GLY A 35 11.85 0.22 -4.69
C GLY A 35 10.44 -0.20 -5.11
N HIS A 36 10.35 -1.28 -5.90
CA HIS A 36 9.12 -1.75 -6.54
C HIS A 36 8.73 -3.15 -6.08
N GLY A 37 7.42 -3.42 -5.98
CA GLY A 37 6.92 -4.67 -5.41
C GLY A 37 7.02 -4.68 -3.88
N SER A 38 6.16 -3.89 -3.23
CA SER A 38 6.23 -3.64 -1.78
C SER A 38 5.98 -4.88 -0.93
N TYR A 39 4.92 -5.65 -1.20
CA TYR A 39 4.55 -6.82 -0.38
C TYR A 39 5.55 -7.97 -0.51
N LEU A 40 6.13 -8.42 0.61
CA LEU A 40 7.14 -9.48 0.70
C LEU A 40 8.37 -9.28 -0.21
N GLY A 41 8.62 -8.04 -0.62
CA GLY A 41 9.72 -7.66 -1.50
C GLY A 41 10.40 -6.41 -0.98
N ASN A 42 10.20 -5.30 -1.67
CA ASN A 42 10.83 -4.01 -1.37
C ASN A 42 10.00 -3.14 -0.42
N GLY A 43 9.40 -3.72 0.62
CA GLY A 43 8.55 -3.02 1.59
C GLY A 43 9.07 -3.12 3.02
N ASN A 44 8.15 -3.11 3.99
CA ASN A 44 8.47 -3.31 5.40
C ASN A 44 7.39 -4.14 6.11
N ALA A 45 7.72 -4.59 7.33
CA ALA A 45 6.86 -5.50 8.09
C ALA A 45 5.46 -4.92 8.41
N CYS A 46 5.31 -3.59 8.50
CA CYS A 46 4.01 -2.97 8.70
C CYS A 46 3.12 -3.13 7.45
N GLY A 47 3.68 -2.87 6.26
CA GLY A 47 2.99 -3.06 4.99
C GLY A 47 2.60 -4.53 4.77
N ASP A 48 3.51 -5.45 5.07
CA ASP A 48 3.28 -6.88 4.94
C ASP A 48 2.12 -7.36 5.82
N ARG A 49 2.11 -6.98 7.11
CA ARG A 49 1.00 -7.32 8.01
C ARG A 49 -0.35 -6.82 7.49
N ALA A 50 -0.39 -5.60 6.93
CA ALA A 50 -1.62 -5.04 6.38
C ALA A 50 -2.14 -5.83 5.17
N VAL A 51 -1.23 -6.24 4.27
CA VAL A 51 -1.59 -7.04 3.09
C VAL A 51 -1.97 -8.47 3.49
N THR A 52 -1.20 -9.13 4.35
CA THR A 52 -1.49 -10.48 4.84
C THR A 52 -2.84 -10.53 5.57
N ALA A 53 -3.14 -9.54 6.42
CA ALA A 53 -4.45 -9.45 7.08
C ALA A 53 -5.61 -9.36 6.07
N PHE A 54 -5.47 -8.56 5.02
CA PHE A 54 -6.48 -8.49 3.96
C PHE A 54 -6.62 -9.81 3.20
N LEU A 55 -5.52 -10.46 2.81
CA LEU A 55 -5.56 -11.72 2.06
C LEU A 55 -6.15 -12.87 2.87
N THR A 56 -5.90 -12.92 4.18
CA THR A 56 -6.35 -14.02 5.05
C THR A 56 -7.75 -13.82 5.62
N THR A 57 -8.23 -12.57 5.75
CA THR A 57 -9.51 -12.27 6.42
C THR A 57 -10.51 -11.53 5.54
N GLY A 58 -10.08 -11.02 4.38
CA GLY A 58 -10.87 -10.09 3.55
C GLY A 58 -11.02 -8.69 4.16
N ARG A 59 -10.53 -8.43 5.38
CA ARG A 59 -10.67 -7.13 6.05
C ARG A 59 -9.60 -6.17 5.59
N ARG A 60 -10.02 -4.98 5.16
CA ARG A 60 -9.14 -3.88 4.79
C ARG A 60 -9.00 -2.90 5.96
N PRO A 61 -7.94 -2.08 6.00
CA PRO A 61 -7.87 -0.95 6.90
C PRO A 61 -9.13 -0.07 6.81
N GLN A 62 -9.57 0.53 7.92
CA GLN A 62 -10.77 1.38 7.89
C GLN A 62 -10.56 2.67 7.08
N GLN A 63 -9.33 3.18 7.07
CA GLN A 63 -8.88 4.36 6.36
C GLN A 63 -7.57 4.07 5.63
N ASP A 64 -7.13 5.00 4.79
CA ASP A 64 -5.79 4.94 4.21
C ASP A 64 -4.75 4.98 5.35
N ALA A 65 -3.68 4.21 5.21
CA ALA A 65 -2.71 3.97 6.27
C ALA A 65 -1.30 4.31 5.81
N TYR A 66 -0.46 4.72 6.75
CA TYR A 66 0.95 4.97 6.53
C TYR A 66 1.78 4.04 7.42
N CYS A 67 2.70 3.31 6.81
CA CYS A 67 3.69 2.50 7.48
C CYS A 67 5.03 3.22 7.35
N ALA A 68 5.56 3.77 8.45
CA ALA A 68 6.92 4.28 8.49
C ALA A 68 7.93 3.15 8.27
N ASP A 69 9.15 3.51 7.86
CA ASP A 69 10.30 2.60 7.79
C ASP A 69 10.76 2.17 9.19
#